data_AF-A0A7I7P411-F1
#
_entry.id   AF-A0A7I7P411-F1
#
_cell.length_a   1.000
_cell.length_b   1.000
_cell.length_c   1.000
_cell.angle_alpha   90.00
_cell.angle_beta   90.00
_cell.angle_gamma   90.00
#
_symmetry.space_group_name_H-M   'P 1'
#
loop_
_entity.id
_entity.type
_entity.pdbx_description
1 polymer ?
#
loop_
_entity_poly.entity_id
_entity_poly.type
_entity_poly.pdbx_seq_one_letter_code
_entity_poly.pdbx_strand_id
1 'polypeptide(L)'
;MAAVRSAHGQVGGPQALSLPLLLPNRVVGAINVYAYGKDVFDEHAAEFGELFAKPAAVAVYNAQILADALALSVQLQKALSTRPVIDQAIGLIRGRTGRSAEDAFTQLRAMSQSEHRKLADVAQRLVDEAVRRARARAEPESPAVP
;
A
#
# COMPACT_ATOMS: atom_id res chain seq x y z
N MET A 1 21.19 7.10 24.11
CA MET A 1 21.52 8.18 23.18
C MET A 1 20.78 9.41 23.68
N ALA A 2 21.49 10.48 24.06
CA ALA A 2 20.89 11.69 24.65
C ALA A 2 20.51 12.71 23.56
N ALA A 3 19.78 13.77 23.95
CA ALA A 3 19.55 14.91 23.08
C ALA A 3 20.86 15.48 22.51
N VAL A 4 20.88 15.78 21.22
CA VAL A 4 22.04 16.39 20.54
C VAL A 4 21.69 17.82 20.19
N ARG A 5 22.50 18.77 20.66
CA ARG A 5 22.42 20.18 20.25
C ARG A 5 23.41 20.42 19.13
N SER A 6 23.02 21.19 18.13
CA SER A 6 23.94 21.64 17.08
C SER A 6 23.79 23.15 16.92
N ALA A 7 24.89 23.87 17.15
CA ALA A 7 25.01 25.30 16.92
C ALA A 7 25.96 25.51 15.73
N HIS A 8 25.45 26.05 14.63
CA HIS A 8 26.30 26.52 13.54
C HIS A 8 26.78 27.94 13.84
N GLY A 9 28.07 28.04 14.24
CA GLY A 9 29.01 29.16 14.08
C GLY A 9 28.55 30.61 14.29
N GLN A 10 29.08 31.25 15.34
CA GLN A 10 29.37 32.68 15.62
C GLN A 10 28.51 33.86 15.07
N VAL A 11 27.48 33.69 14.25
CA VAL A 11 26.64 34.80 13.74
C VAL A 11 25.18 34.32 13.61
N GLY A 12 24.36 34.52 14.65
CA GLY A 12 22.88 34.56 14.56
C GLY A 12 22.11 33.42 13.86
N GLY A 13 22.73 32.26 13.58
CA GLY A 13 22.13 31.17 12.83
C GLY A 13 21.07 30.39 13.63
N PRO A 14 20.20 29.63 12.94
CA PRO A 14 19.23 28.77 13.62
C PRO A 14 19.95 27.67 14.42
N GLN A 15 19.59 27.55 15.70
CA GLN A 15 19.98 26.43 16.54
C GLN A 15 19.03 25.26 16.34
N ALA A 16 19.55 24.05 16.51
CA ALA A 16 18.77 22.82 16.46
C ALA A 16 18.91 22.00 17.74
N LEU A 17 17.79 21.46 18.21
CA LEU A 17 17.70 20.44 19.26
C LEU A 17 17.13 19.17 18.65
N SER A 18 17.94 18.10 18.65
CA SER A 18 17.54 16.79 18.17
C SER A 18 17.27 15.85 19.34
N LEU A 19 16.05 15.37 19.43
CA LEU A 19 15.55 14.49 20.49
C LEU A 19 15.29 13.11 19.90
N PRO A 20 16.08 12.09 20.23
CA PRO A 20 15.87 10.76 19.68
C PRO A 20 14.58 10.14 20.25
N LEU A 21 13.77 9.54 19.37
CA LEU A 21 12.60 8.76 19.74
C LEU A 21 13.05 7.33 20.03
N LEU A 22 13.22 7.01 21.30
CA LEU A 22 13.78 5.74 21.77
C LEU A 22 12.72 4.83 22.37
N LEU A 23 12.83 3.55 22.03
CA LEU A 23 12.20 2.43 22.75
C LEU A 23 13.32 1.54 23.33
N PRO A 24 13.01 0.63 24.29
CA PRO A 24 14.03 -0.16 24.98
C PRO A 24 15.04 -0.85 24.06
N ASN A 25 14.60 -1.30 22.87
CA ASN A 25 15.42 -2.09 21.95
C ASN A 25 15.60 -1.46 20.57
N ARG A 26 15.19 -0.19 20.35
CA ARG A 26 15.31 0.45 19.02
C ARG A 26 15.18 1.97 19.05
N VAL A 27 15.76 2.61 18.05
CA VAL A 27 15.45 3.99 17.67
C VAL A 27 14.28 3.97 16.68
N VAL A 28 13.23 4.72 16.96
CA VAL A 28 12.03 4.84 16.12
C VAL A 28 12.14 6.06 15.19
N GLY A 29 12.91 7.07 15.60
CA GLY A 29 13.11 8.29 14.83
C GLY A 29 13.77 9.38 15.68
N ALA A 30 13.58 10.64 15.29
CA ALA A 30 13.98 11.79 16.07
C ALA A 30 13.01 12.96 15.84
N ILE A 31 12.84 13.79 16.88
CA ILE A 31 12.21 15.10 16.77
C ILE A 31 13.33 16.12 16.63
N ASN A 32 13.28 16.94 15.58
CA ASN A 32 14.21 18.05 15.40
C ASN A 32 13.46 19.36 15.58
N VAL A 33 13.89 20.15 16.57
CA VAL A 33 13.33 21.47 16.87
C VAL A 33 14.35 22.51 16.45
N TYR A 34 13.90 23.52 15.71
CA TYR A 34 14.76 24.61 15.22
C TYR A 34 14.28 25.93 15.79
N ALA A 35 15.22 26.78 16.22
CA ALA A 35 14.90 28.11 16.75
C ALA A 35 15.99 29.12 16.38
N TYR A 36 15.63 30.41 16.26
CA TYR A 36 16.56 31.50 15.98
C TYR A 36 16.92 32.25 17.26
N GLY A 37 18.20 32.54 17.45
CA GLY A 37 18.72 33.25 18.63
C GLY A 37 19.97 32.58 19.19
N LYS A 38 20.64 33.23 20.15
CA LYS A 38 21.78 32.66 20.88
C LYS A 38 21.26 31.94 22.14
N ASP A 39 21.85 30.78 22.45
CA ASP A 39 21.53 29.95 23.63
C ASP A 39 20.03 29.66 23.86
N VAL A 40 19.24 29.44 22.77
CA VAL A 40 17.78 29.28 22.82
C VAL A 40 17.34 27.96 23.43
N PHE A 41 18.16 26.92 23.28
CA PHE A 41 17.94 25.66 23.97
C PHE A 41 18.92 25.59 25.12
N ASP A 42 18.42 25.70 26.35
CA ASP A 42 19.15 25.46 27.60
C ASP A 42 18.92 24.02 28.09
N GLU A 43 19.51 23.66 29.24
CA GLU A 43 19.39 22.30 29.79
C GLU A 43 17.94 21.90 30.07
N HIS A 44 17.14 22.82 30.60
CA HIS A 44 15.72 22.60 30.86
C HIS A 44 14.93 22.32 29.57
N ALA A 45 15.21 23.02 28.48
CA ALA A 45 14.57 22.76 27.19
C ALA A 45 14.89 21.35 26.66
N ALA A 46 16.12 20.84 26.87
CA ALA A 46 16.46 19.48 26.50
C ALA A 46 15.78 18.45 27.40
N GLU A 47 15.80 18.64 28.72
CA GLU A 47 15.11 17.75 29.67
C GLU A 47 13.61 17.66 29.37
N PHE A 48 12.96 18.80 29.12
CA PHE A 48 11.55 18.84 28.74
C PHE A 48 11.31 18.15 27.40
N GLY A 49 12.19 18.37 26.42
CA GLY A 49 12.17 17.69 25.13
C GLY A 49 12.29 16.17 25.27
N GLU A 50 13.18 15.68 26.13
CA GLU A 50 13.36 14.25 26.39
C GLU A 50 12.14 13.63 27.09
N LEU A 51 11.50 14.35 28.00
CA LEU A 51 10.24 13.93 28.63
C LEU A 51 9.12 13.77 27.60
N PHE A 52 9.07 14.64 26.58
CA PHE A 52 8.12 14.53 25.47
C PHE A 52 8.50 13.42 24.47
N ALA A 53 9.80 13.22 24.21
CA ALA A 53 10.29 12.25 23.25
C ALA A 53 9.89 10.80 23.60
N LYS A 54 9.77 10.46 24.89
CA LYS A 54 9.37 9.12 25.34
C LYS A 54 7.95 8.71 24.89
N PRO A 55 6.87 9.42 25.26
CA PRO A 55 5.54 9.09 24.76
C PRO A 55 5.41 9.29 23.25
N ALA A 56 6.13 10.24 22.67
CA ALA A 56 6.18 10.42 21.21
C ALA A 56 6.76 9.20 20.49
N ALA A 57 7.82 8.58 21.04
CA ALA A 57 8.41 7.36 20.47
C ALA A 57 7.41 6.20 20.44
N VAL A 58 6.64 6.03 21.52
CA VAL A 58 5.57 5.02 21.61
C VAL A 58 4.46 5.32 20.59
N ALA A 59 4.01 6.56 20.51
CA ALA A 59 2.93 6.96 19.60
C ALA A 59 3.33 6.77 18.13
N VAL A 60 4.52 7.24 17.74
CA VAL A 60 5.04 7.07 16.36
C VAL A 60 5.21 5.60 16.04
N TYR A 61 5.72 4.80 16.97
CA TYR A 61 5.88 3.36 16.75
C TYR A 61 4.53 2.65 16.53
N ASN A 62 3.53 2.97 17.35
CA ASN A 62 2.19 2.42 17.20
C ASN A 62 1.53 2.85 15.89
N ALA A 63 1.73 4.11 15.48
CA ALA A 63 1.25 4.61 14.20
C ALA A 63 1.89 3.86 13.02
N GLN A 64 3.19 3.54 13.10
CA GLN A 64 3.87 2.75 12.07
C GLN A 64 3.31 1.32 11.99
N ILE A 65 3.13 0.64 13.13
CA ILE A 65 2.52 -0.70 13.18
C ILE A 65 1.12 -0.68 12.55
N LEU A 66 0.30 0.32 12.89
CA LEU A 66 -1.04 0.46 12.35
C LEU A 66 -1.02 0.69 10.83
N ALA A 67 -0.14 1.56 10.35
CA ALA A 67 0.01 1.82 8.92
C ALA A 67 0.41 0.55 8.16
N ASP A 68 1.37 -0.21 8.69
CA ASP A 68 1.82 -1.48 8.10
C ASP A 68 0.69 -2.52 8.06
N ALA A 69 -0.08 -2.64 9.15
CA ALA A 69 -1.22 -3.55 9.23
C ALA A 69 -2.33 -3.19 8.24
N LEU A 70 -2.63 -1.89 8.09
CA LEU A 70 -3.62 -1.41 7.11
C LEU A 70 -3.14 -1.66 5.68
N ALA A 71 -1.86 -1.41 5.38
CA ALA A 71 -1.28 -1.66 4.07
C ALA A 71 -1.35 -3.15 3.70
N LEU A 72 -1.01 -4.04 4.63
CA LEU A 72 -1.13 -5.48 4.44
C LEU A 72 -2.58 -5.91 4.23
N SER A 73 -3.52 -5.38 5.03
CA SER A 73 -4.95 -5.65 4.88
C SER A 73 -5.44 -5.30 3.46
N VAL A 74 -5.07 -4.12 2.96
CA VAL A 74 -5.40 -3.69 1.58
C VAL A 74 -4.80 -4.64 0.55
N GLN A 75 -3.55 -5.08 0.72
CA GLN A 75 -2.91 -6.04 -0.19
C GLN A 75 -3.63 -7.39 -0.20
N LEU A 76 -4.00 -7.92 0.97
CA LEU A 76 -4.75 -9.17 1.10
C LEU A 76 -6.15 -9.05 0.51
N GLN A 77 -6.88 -7.98 0.79
CA GLN A 77 -8.19 -7.70 0.19
C GLN A 77 -8.10 -7.65 -1.33
N LYS A 78 -7.07 -6.99 -1.87
CA LYS A 78 -6.83 -6.95 -3.32
C LYS A 78 -6.59 -8.34 -3.89
N ALA A 79 -5.72 -9.14 -3.27
CA ALA A 79 -5.46 -10.51 -3.70
C ALA A 79 -6.76 -11.36 -3.70
N LEU A 80 -7.53 -11.29 -2.62
CA LEU A 80 -8.82 -11.99 -2.49
C LEU A 80 -9.86 -11.52 -3.50
N SER A 81 -9.92 -10.22 -3.82
CA SER A 81 -10.86 -9.68 -4.82
C SER A 81 -10.57 -10.13 -6.26
N THR A 82 -9.32 -10.47 -6.58
CA THR A 82 -8.93 -10.91 -7.92
C THR A 82 -9.14 -12.40 -8.18
N ARG A 83 -9.23 -13.22 -7.12
CA ARG A 83 -9.40 -14.67 -7.25
C ARG A 83 -10.74 -15.08 -7.87
N PRO A 84 -11.90 -14.47 -7.51
CA PRO A 84 -13.18 -14.80 -8.12
C PRO A 84 -13.22 -14.62 -9.64
N VAL A 85 -12.69 -13.51 -10.17
CA VAL A 85 -12.73 -13.26 -11.63
C VAL A 85 -11.79 -14.20 -12.40
N ILE A 86 -10.65 -14.56 -11.81
CA ILE A 86 -9.74 -15.56 -12.39
C ILE A 86 -10.43 -16.93 -12.42
N ASP A 87 -11.05 -17.35 -11.33
CA ASP A 87 -11.77 -18.63 -11.26
C ASP A 87 -12.97 -18.68 -12.23
N GLN A 88 -13.69 -17.56 -12.41
CA GLN A 88 -14.73 -17.41 -13.43
C GLN A 88 -14.18 -17.56 -14.86
N ALA A 89 -13.06 -16.90 -15.16
CA ALA A 89 -12.41 -17.01 -16.47
C ALA A 89 -11.91 -18.44 -16.74
N ILE A 90 -11.34 -19.11 -15.74
CA ILE A 90 -11.00 -20.54 -15.80
C ILE A 90 -12.25 -21.36 -16.13
N GLY A 91 -13.37 -21.12 -15.42
CA GLY A 91 -14.64 -21.77 -15.69
C GLY A 91 -15.13 -21.59 -17.13
N LEU A 92 -15.03 -20.38 -17.67
CA LEU A 92 -15.39 -20.07 -19.07
C LEU A 92 -14.48 -20.79 -20.08
N ILE A 93 -13.17 -20.83 -19.85
CA ILE A 93 -12.23 -21.55 -20.72
C ILE A 93 -12.51 -23.05 -20.67
N ARG A 94 -12.70 -23.63 -19.48
CA ARG A 94 -13.06 -25.03 -19.30
C ARG A 94 -14.36 -25.37 -20.01
N GLY A 95 -15.39 -24.54 -19.85
CA GLY A 95 -16.69 -24.75 -20.50
C GLY A 95 -16.63 -24.72 -22.04
N ARG A 96 -15.66 -23.98 -22.61
CA ARG A 96 -15.45 -23.90 -24.07
C ARG A 96 -14.53 -24.97 -24.64
N THR A 97 -13.57 -25.43 -23.85
CA THR A 97 -12.46 -26.29 -24.34
C THR A 97 -12.51 -27.72 -23.82
N GLY A 98 -13.27 -27.98 -22.75
CA GLY A 98 -13.29 -29.26 -22.04
C GLY A 98 -12.02 -29.58 -21.25
N ARG A 99 -11.04 -28.66 -21.17
CA ARG A 99 -9.74 -28.90 -20.52
C ARG A 99 -9.80 -28.80 -19.00
N SER A 100 -8.71 -29.23 -18.35
CA SER A 100 -8.55 -29.13 -16.91
C SER A 100 -8.46 -27.68 -16.42
N ALA A 101 -8.65 -27.46 -15.12
CA ALA A 101 -8.46 -26.13 -14.53
C ALA A 101 -7.01 -25.64 -14.61
N GLU A 102 -6.05 -26.56 -14.52
CA GLU A 102 -4.63 -26.27 -14.61
C GLU A 102 -4.22 -25.85 -16.03
N ASP A 103 -4.74 -26.54 -17.05
CA ASP A 103 -4.54 -26.16 -18.45
C ASP A 103 -5.15 -24.78 -18.75
N ALA A 104 -6.36 -24.53 -18.25
CA ALA A 104 -7.04 -23.24 -18.42
C ALA A 104 -6.30 -22.10 -17.72
N PHE A 105 -5.77 -22.32 -16.51
CA PHE A 105 -4.94 -21.34 -15.82
C PHE A 105 -3.63 -21.08 -16.55
N THR A 106 -2.99 -22.13 -17.06
CA THR A 106 -1.77 -22.02 -17.88
C THR A 106 -2.02 -21.20 -19.14
N GLN A 107 -3.15 -21.44 -19.82
CA GLN A 107 -3.56 -20.69 -20.99
C GLN A 107 -3.82 -19.21 -20.65
N LEU A 108 -4.52 -18.93 -19.55
CA LEU A 108 -4.78 -17.56 -19.09
C LEU A 108 -3.48 -16.82 -18.75
N ARG A 109 -2.52 -17.51 -18.13
CA ARG A 109 -1.17 -16.98 -17.86
C ARG A 109 -0.41 -16.68 -19.14
N ALA A 110 -0.48 -17.55 -20.14
CA ALA A 110 0.14 -17.32 -21.44
C ALA A 110 -0.42 -16.06 -22.12
N MET A 111 -1.75 -15.87 -22.11
CA MET A 111 -2.39 -14.64 -22.63
C MET A 111 -1.94 -13.38 -21.88
N SER A 112 -1.87 -13.44 -20.55
CA SER A 112 -1.39 -12.33 -19.72
C SER A 112 0.03 -11.91 -20.07
N GLN A 113 0.93 -12.88 -20.30
CA GLN A 113 2.31 -12.62 -20.70
C GLN A 113 2.40 -12.05 -22.12
N SER A 114 1.69 -12.63 -23.09
CA SER A 114 1.74 -12.13 -24.47
C SER A 114 1.15 -10.72 -24.61
N GLU A 115 0.15 -10.39 -23.80
CA GLU A 115 -0.50 -9.08 -23.81
C GLU A 115 0.16 -8.04 -22.89
N HIS A 116 1.18 -8.42 -22.10
CA HIS A 116 1.81 -7.56 -21.10
C HIS A 116 0.81 -6.92 -20.13
N ARG A 117 -0.23 -7.66 -19.75
CA ARG A 117 -1.32 -7.19 -18.86
C ARG A 117 -1.42 -8.09 -17.65
N LYS A 118 -1.93 -7.56 -16.53
CA LYS A 118 -2.11 -8.36 -15.32
C LYS A 118 -3.12 -9.48 -15.57
N LEU A 119 -2.87 -10.64 -14.97
CA LEU A 119 -3.72 -11.83 -15.13
C LEU A 119 -5.20 -11.55 -14.83
N ALA A 120 -5.47 -10.79 -13.77
CA ALA A 120 -6.82 -10.37 -13.39
C ALA A 120 -7.50 -9.51 -14.47
N ASP A 121 -6.76 -8.64 -15.17
CA ASP A 121 -7.31 -7.78 -16.23
C ASP A 121 -7.67 -8.60 -17.47
N VAL A 122 -6.87 -9.62 -17.78
CA VAL A 122 -7.17 -10.57 -18.87
C VAL A 122 -8.39 -11.43 -18.51
N ALA A 123 -8.46 -11.92 -17.27
CA ALA A 123 -9.61 -12.66 -16.78
C ALA A 123 -10.91 -11.84 -16.86
N GLN A 124 -10.88 -10.58 -16.36
CA GLN A 124 -12.02 -9.68 -16.42
C GLN A 124 -12.49 -9.44 -17.84
N ARG A 125 -11.56 -9.18 -18.78
CA ARG A 125 -11.91 -9.00 -20.19
C ARG A 125 -12.61 -10.22 -20.78
N LEU A 126 -12.14 -11.44 -20.47
CA LEU A 126 -12.76 -12.67 -20.94
C LEU A 126 -14.17 -12.86 -20.36
N VAL A 127 -14.37 -12.54 -19.09
CA VAL A 127 -15.68 -12.56 -18.43
C VAL A 127 -16.62 -11.55 -19.09
N ASP A 128 -16.18 -10.31 -19.28
CA ASP A 128 -16.98 -9.25 -19.90
C ASP A 128 -17.38 -9.60 -21.34
N GLU A 129 -16.45 -10.18 -22.13
CA GLU A 129 -16.74 -10.68 -23.47
C GLU A 129 -17.77 -11.81 -23.46
N ALA A 130 -17.67 -12.74 -22.51
CA ALA A 130 -18.65 -13.82 -22.37
C ALA A 130 -20.05 -13.28 -22.02
N VAL A 131 -20.13 -12.32 -21.10
CA VAL A 131 -21.39 -11.66 -20.72
C VAL A 131 -22.00 -10.92 -21.92
N ARG A 132 -21.19 -10.15 -22.67
CA ARG A 132 -21.68 -9.46 -23.89
C ARG A 132 -22.24 -10.43 -24.91
N ARG A 133 -21.55 -11.55 -25.18
CA ARG A 133 -22.03 -12.57 -26.13
C ARG A 133 -23.31 -13.27 -25.64
N ALA A 134 -23.43 -13.52 -24.34
CA ALA A 134 -24.64 -14.12 -23.77
C ALA A 134 -25.85 -13.18 -23.89
N ARG A 135 -25.68 -11.88 -23.61
CA ARG A 135 -26.73 -10.87 -23.80
C ARG A 135 -27.19 -10.75 -25.25
N ALA A 136 -26.24 -10.70 -26.19
CA ALA A 136 -26.56 -10.65 -27.63
C ALA A 136 -27.32 -11.89 -28.13
N ARG A 137 -27.19 -13.05 -27.47
CA ARG A 137 -28.00 -14.24 -27.77
C ARG A 137 -29.40 -14.20 -27.15
N ALA A 138 -29.55 -13.48 -26.04
CA ALA A 138 -30.82 -13.37 -25.31
C ALA A 138 -31.74 -12.29 -25.88
N GLU A 139 -31.19 -11.29 -26.59
CA GLU A 139 -31.93 -10.29 -27.36
C GLU A 139 -31.86 -10.62 -28.86
N PRO A 140 -32.65 -11.58 -29.38
CA PRO A 140 -32.75 -11.76 -30.83
C PRO A 140 -33.42 -10.51 -31.43
N GLU A 141 -32.91 -10.04 -32.57
CA GLU A 141 -33.49 -8.98 -33.39
C GLU A 141 -35.03 -9.13 -33.42
N SER A 142 -35.72 -8.10 -32.94
CA SER A 142 -37.17 -7.98 -33.15
C SER A 142 -37.41 -8.09 -34.66
N PRO A 143 -38.25 -9.05 -35.14
CA PRO A 143 -38.48 -9.18 -36.57
C PRO A 143 -39.03 -7.85 -37.07
N ALA A 144 -38.37 -7.29 -38.09
CA ALA A 144 -38.86 -6.12 -38.81
C ALA A 144 -40.34 -6.37 -39.15
N VAL A 145 -41.21 -5.63 -38.47
CA VAL A 145 -42.64 -5.63 -38.75
C VAL A 145 -42.81 -4.98 -40.13
N PRO A 146 -43.53 -5.62 -41.06
CA PRO A 146 -43.66 -5.16 -42.45
C PRO A 146 -44.33 -3.79 -42.58
#